data_AF-A0A1H6BQQ5-F1
#
_entry.id   AF-A0A1H6BQQ5-F1
#
_cell.length_a   1.000
_cell.length_b   1.000
_cell.length_c   1.000
_cell.angle_alpha   90.00
_cell.angle_beta   90.00
_cell.angle_gamma   90.00
#
_symmetry.space_group_name_H-M   'P 1'
#
loop_
_entity.id
_entity.type
_entity.pdbx_description
1 polymer ?
#
loop_
_entity_poly.entity_id
_entity_poly.type
_entity_poly.pdbx_seq_one_letter_code
_entity_poly.pdbx_strand_id
1 'polypeptide(L)'
;MALHSLHQLITMDAIRSKFIENTLRDEGNRFIRNQGIAIKNALKSRTGNLIRNRKATVTGTGSNAQLHIEVPAYTRFLDIRNKFKRSRRGQSKRSSGRGLQIYNRFVMGHYYGLAERLQFGYTQETIDMIRSKWEGGFNG
;
A
#
# COMPACT_ATOMS: atom_id res chain seq x y z
N MET A 1 4.39 -1.07 42.14
CA MET A 1 3.33 -1.56 41.22
C MET A 1 3.06 -0.59 40.06
N ALA A 2 2.92 0.73 40.31
CA ALA A 2 2.64 1.73 39.27
C ALA A 2 3.71 1.88 38.16
N LEU A 3 5.01 1.74 38.50
CA LEU A 3 6.11 1.93 37.54
C LEU A 3 6.15 0.83 36.44
N HIS A 4 5.80 -0.41 36.80
CA HIS A 4 5.73 -1.53 35.86
C HIS A 4 4.59 -1.36 34.86
N SER A 5 3.43 -0.91 35.32
CA SER A 5 2.26 -0.64 34.45
C SER A 5 2.51 0.49 33.46
N LEU A 6 3.24 1.54 33.86
CA LEU A 6 3.58 2.66 32.99
C LEU A 6 4.57 2.25 31.88
N HIS A 7 5.58 1.44 32.23
CA HIS A 7 6.53 0.92 31.25
C HIS A 7 5.86 0.01 30.21
N GLN A 8 4.93 -0.84 30.65
CA GLN A 8 4.14 -1.69 29.74
C GLN A 8 3.28 -0.86 28.78
N LEU A 9 2.63 0.20 29.27
CA LEU A 9 1.82 1.10 28.43
C LEU A 9 2.65 1.80 27.35
N ILE A 10 3.81 2.36 27.71
CA ILE A 10 4.71 3.03 26.76
C ILE A 10 5.23 2.05 25.71
N THR A 11 5.61 0.84 26.14
CA THR A 11 6.10 -0.21 25.24
C THR A 11 5.02 -0.63 24.24
N MET A 12 3.77 -0.79 24.70
CA MET A 12 2.65 -1.16 23.84
C MET A 12 2.31 -0.09 22.81
N ASP A 13 2.38 1.19 23.18
CA ASP A 13 2.14 2.29 22.24
C ASP A 13 3.24 2.39 21.17
N ALA A 14 4.49 2.14 21.57
CA ALA A 14 5.62 2.08 20.66
C ALA A 14 5.51 0.90 19.67
N ILE A 15 5.10 -0.28 20.15
CA ILE A 15 4.85 -1.46 19.31
C ILE A 15 3.71 -1.19 18.32
N ARG A 16 2.60 -0.58 18.77
CA ARG A 16 1.49 -0.17 17.91
C ARG A 16 1.93 0.80 16.83
N SER A 17 2.70 1.82 17.22
CA SER A 17 3.25 2.79 16.28
C SER A 17 4.11 2.11 15.21
N LYS A 18 4.91 1.12 15.62
CA LYS A 18 5.74 0.35 14.70
C LYS A 18 4.93 -0.53 13.76
N PHE A 19 3.87 -1.15 14.26
CA PHE A 19 2.94 -1.92 13.44
C PHE A 19 2.31 -1.07 12.32
N ILE A 20 1.83 0.13 12.66
CA ILE A 20 1.23 1.05 11.70
C ILE A 20 2.27 1.46 10.64
N GLU A 21 3.47 1.87 11.06
CA GLU A 21 4.56 2.27 10.17
C GLU A 21 4.93 1.15 9.19
N ASN A 22 5.12 -0.08 9.70
CA ASN A 22 5.45 -1.25 8.88
C ASN A 22 4.32 -1.55 7.88
N THR A 23 3.06 -1.51 8.33
CA THR A 23 1.90 -1.77 7.47
C THR A 23 1.82 -0.75 6.33
N LEU A 24 1.99 0.54 6.62
CA LEU A 24 2.00 1.60 5.60
C LEU A 24 3.16 1.45 4.61
N ARG A 25 4.37 1.16 5.09
CA ARG A 25 5.55 0.96 4.24
C ARG A 25 5.39 -0.24 3.33
N ASP A 26 4.97 -1.37 3.88
CA ASP A 26 4.73 -2.60 3.12
C ASP A 26 3.70 -2.36 2.03
N GLU A 27 2.60 -1.67 2.36
CA GLU A 27 1.55 -1.42 1.38
C GLU A 27 2.00 -0.45 0.28
N GLY A 28 2.73 0.61 0.65
CA GLY A 28 3.35 1.52 -0.32
C GLY A 28 4.28 0.79 -1.28
N ASN A 29 5.12 -0.11 -0.77
CA ASN A 29 6.01 -0.94 -1.58
C ASN A 29 5.22 -1.89 -2.52
N ARG A 30 4.17 -2.53 -2.00
CA ARG A 30 3.26 -3.37 -2.80
C ARG A 30 2.57 -2.56 -3.90
N PHE A 31 2.12 -1.34 -3.61
CA PHE A 31 1.52 -0.43 -4.59
C PHE A 31 2.48 -0.17 -5.75
N ILE A 32 3.69 0.30 -5.46
CA ILE A 32 4.67 0.66 -6.48
C ILE A 32 5.05 -0.54 -7.34
N ARG A 33 5.26 -1.71 -6.72
CA ARG A 33 5.60 -2.96 -7.40
C ARG A 33 4.46 -3.44 -8.29
N ASN A 34 3.27 -3.62 -7.73
CA ASN A 34 2.18 -4.27 -8.44
C ASN A 34 1.59 -3.38 -9.54
N GLN A 35 1.46 -2.07 -9.27
CA GLN A 35 1.05 -1.12 -10.30
C GLN A 35 2.12 -1.04 -11.41
N GLY A 36 3.41 -1.08 -11.07
CA GLY A 36 4.50 -1.11 -12.03
C GLY A 36 4.44 -2.30 -12.98
N ILE A 37 4.18 -3.50 -12.45
CA ILE A 37 3.98 -4.71 -13.27
C ILE A 37 2.80 -4.54 -14.22
N ALA A 38 1.66 -4.03 -13.72
CA ALA A 38 0.48 -3.81 -14.55
C ALA A 38 0.73 -2.81 -15.67
N ILE A 39 1.43 -1.70 -15.39
CA ILE A 39 1.81 -0.69 -16.38
C ILE A 39 2.74 -1.29 -17.43
N LYS A 40 3.76 -2.06 -17.00
CA LYS A 40 4.71 -2.73 -17.90
C LYS A 40 3.99 -3.66 -18.88
N ASN A 41 3.08 -4.47 -18.37
CA ASN A 41 2.30 -5.43 -19.16
C ASN A 41 1.36 -4.72 -20.16
N ALA A 42 0.77 -3.59 -19.76
CA ALA A 42 -0.18 -2.87 -20.59
C ALA A 42 0.47 -2.06 -21.72
N LEU A 43 1.66 -1.48 -21.50
CA LEU A 43 2.18 -0.43 -22.38
C LEU A 43 3.39 -0.82 -23.24
N LYS A 44 4.05 -1.97 -23.00
CA LYS A 44 5.31 -2.36 -23.68
C LYS A 44 6.25 -1.14 -23.87
N SER A 45 6.34 -0.28 -22.85
CA SER A 45 6.70 1.14 -23.06
C SER A 45 8.17 1.33 -23.44
N ARG A 46 8.45 2.27 -24.34
CA ARG A 46 9.81 2.60 -24.83
C ARG A 46 10.62 3.49 -23.86
N THR A 47 9.98 4.39 -23.10
CA THR A 47 10.67 5.39 -22.24
C THR A 47 10.75 5.02 -20.75
N GLY A 48 9.76 4.28 -20.22
CA GLY A 48 9.74 3.85 -18.81
C GLY A 48 9.39 4.93 -17.79
N ASN A 49 9.07 6.16 -18.18
CA ASN A 49 8.80 7.27 -17.24
C ASN A 49 7.63 6.99 -16.29
N LEU A 50 6.58 6.30 -16.77
CA LEU A 50 5.47 5.85 -15.91
C LEU A 50 5.92 4.92 -14.80
N ILE A 51 7.03 4.21 -15.00
CA ILE A 51 7.58 3.23 -14.05
C ILE A 51 8.56 3.89 -13.08
N ARG A 52 9.47 4.72 -13.61
CA ARG A 52 10.57 5.32 -12.84
C ARG A 52 10.11 6.44 -11.90
N ASN A 53 9.14 7.25 -12.31
CA ASN A 53 8.77 8.46 -11.57
C ASN A 53 7.61 8.20 -10.59
N ARG A 54 7.72 7.12 -9.81
CA ARG A 54 6.76 6.81 -8.74
C ARG A 54 7.48 6.61 -7.43
N LYS A 55 6.87 7.06 -6.35
CA LYS A 55 7.44 6.96 -5.01
C LYS A 55 6.35 6.68 -3.99
N ALA A 56 6.69 5.86 -3.00
CA ALA A 56 5.90 5.70 -1.79
C ALA A 56 6.75 6.23 -0.62
N THR A 57 6.18 7.11 0.19
CA THR A 57 6.84 7.65 1.38
C THR A 57 5.88 7.59 2.56
N VAL A 58 6.41 7.27 3.73
CA VAL A 58 5.66 7.30 4.99
C VAL A 58 6.18 8.45 5.82
N THR A 59 5.29 9.31 6.29
CA THR A 59 5.58 10.44 7.16
C THR A 59 4.80 10.31 8.46
N GLY A 60 5.20 11.05 9.49
CA GLY A 60 4.56 10.99 10.81
C GLY A 60 4.86 9.71 11.59
N THR A 61 4.27 9.62 12.79
CA THR A 61 4.44 8.50 13.73
C THR A 61 3.14 8.19 14.45
N GLY A 62 2.97 6.93 14.87
CA GLY A 62 1.80 6.50 15.63
C GLY A 62 0.49 6.68 14.86
N SER A 63 -0.49 7.30 15.51
CA SER A 63 -1.82 7.57 14.94
C SER A 63 -1.80 8.60 13.80
N ASN A 64 -0.75 9.43 13.71
CA ASN A 64 -0.62 10.46 12.67
C ASN A 64 0.22 10.00 11.47
N ALA A 65 0.58 8.72 11.41
CA ALA A 65 1.36 8.19 10.29
C ALA A 65 0.56 8.22 8.98
N GLN A 66 1.19 8.70 7.89
CA GLN A 66 0.56 8.87 6.58
C GLN A 66 1.41 8.21 5.48
N LEU A 67 0.74 7.52 4.56
CA LEU A 67 1.36 7.00 3.33
C LEU A 67 1.07 7.96 2.17
N HIS A 68 2.13 8.56 1.63
CA HIS A 68 2.07 9.37 0.42
C HIS A 68 2.52 8.56 -0.79
N ILE A 69 1.67 8.52 -1.81
CA ILE A 69 1.97 7.90 -3.10
C ILE A 69 2.08 9.01 -4.15
N GLU A 70 3.26 9.14 -4.72
CA GLU A 70 3.53 10.03 -5.85
C GLU A 70 3.55 9.20 -7.14
N VAL A 71 2.76 9.63 -8.13
CA VAL A 71 2.76 9.05 -9.47
C VAL A 71 2.64 10.14 -10.52
N PRO A 72 3.11 9.93 -11.76
CA PRO A 72 2.98 10.93 -12.81
C PRO A 72 1.49 11.19 -13.10
N ALA A 73 1.11 12.45 -13.28
CA ALA A 73 -0.29 12.85 -13.51
C ALA A 73 -0.94 12.10 -14.69
N TYR A 74 -0.16 11.84 -15.73
CA TYR A 74 -0.60 11.14 -16.94
C TYR A 74 -0.85 9.63 -16.74
N THR A 75 -0.60 9.09 -15.54
CA THR A 75 -1.05 7.73 -15.16
C THR A 75 -2.57 7.62 -15.17
N ARG A 76 -3.30 8.71 -14.88
CA ARG A 76 -4.77 8.75 -14.94
C ARG A 76 -5.33 8.51 -16.35
N PHE A 77 -4.55 8.81 -17.41
CA PHE A 77 -4.98 8.56 -18.78
C PHE A 77 -5.06 7.06 -19.11
N LEU A 78 -4.39 6.20 -18.34
CA LEU A 78 -4.49 4.74 -18.50
C LEU A 78 -5.92 4.22 -18.24
N ASP A 79 -6.69 4.95 -17.42
CA ASP A 79 -8.05 4.60 -17.06
C ASP A 79 -9.07 5.08 -18.10
N ILE A 80 -8.69 6.04 -18.97
CA ILE A 80 -9.58 6.64 -19.98
C ILE A 80 -9.63 5.77 -21.24
N ARG A 81 -8.48 5.23 -21.68
CA ARG A 81 -8.32 4.55 -22.98
C ARG A 81 -9.20 3.29 -23.15
N ASN A 82 -9.78 2.77 -22.08
CA ASN A 82 -10.38 1.43 -22.06
C ASN A 82 -11.88 1.39 -21.75
N LYS A 83 -12.56 2.55 -21.69
CA LYS A 83 -14.02 2.60 -21.47
C LYS A 83 -14.85 2.04 -22.63
N PHE A 84 -14.25 1.80 -23.79
CA PHE A 84 -14.94 1.44 -25.03
C PHE A 84 -14.27 0.29 -25.78
N LYS A 85 -14.35 -0.94 -25.27
CA LYS A 85 -14.17 -2.12 -26.14
C LYS A 85 -15.54 -2.56 -26.65
N ARG A 86 -15.77 -2.41 -27.96
CA ARG A 86 -16.93 -3.01 -28.61
C ARG A 86 -16.84 -4.53 -28.45
N SER A 87 -17.89 -5.17 -27.94
CA SER A 87 -18.00 -6.62 -28.05
C SER A 87 -18.08 -7.01 -29.53
N ARG A 88 -17.74 -8.26 -29.86
CA ARG A 88 -17.88 -8.80 -31.24
C ARG A 88 -19.29 -8.62 -31.85
N ARG A 89 -20.32 -8.29 -31.05
CA ARG A 89 -21.71 -8.04 -31.50
C ARG A 89 -22.11 -6.55 -31.46
N GLY A 90 -21.16 -5.61 -31.52
CA GLY A 90 -21.46 -4.17 -31.55
C GLY A 90 -21.94 -3.56 -30.21
N GLN A 91 -22.32 -4.38 -29.24
CA GLN A 91 -22.68 -3.94 -27.89
C GLN A 91 -21.44 -3.44 -27.15
N SER A 92 -21.50 -2.23 -26.56
CA SER A 92 -20.47 -1.75 -25.64
C SER A 92 -20.53 -2.59 -24.36
N LYS A 93 -19.75 -3.68 -24.29
CA LYS A 93 -19.50 -4.30 -23.00
C LYS A 93 -18.60 -3.34 -22.24
N ARG A 94 -19.09 -2.78 -21.12
CA ARG A 94 -18.18 -2.32 -20.06
C ARG A 94 -17.28 -3.53 -19.80
N SER A 95 -16.00 -3.45 -20.18
CA SER A 95 -15.04 -4.48 -19.77
C SER A 95 -15.24 -4.63 -18.27
N SER A 96 -15.46 -5.85 -17.77
CA SER A 96 -15.65 -6.08 -16.34
C SER A 96 -14.65 -5.21 -15.58
N GLY A 97 -15.12 -4.34 -14.67
CA GLY A 97 -14.35 -3.21 -14.16
C GLY A 97 -12.96 -3.55 -13.61
N ARG A 98 -12.68 -4.83 -13.38
CA ARG A 98 -11.39 -5.42 -13.05
C ARG A 98 -10.28 -5.20 -14.09
N GLY A 99 -10.61 -5.04 -15.36
CA GLY A 99 -9.64 -5.15 -16.45
C GLY A 99 -8.58 -4.05 -16.51
N LEU A 100 -8.96 -2.76 -16.43
CA LEU A 100 -8.18 -1.74 -17.14
C LEU A 100 -8.12 -0.34 -16.49
N GLN A 101 -8.56 -0.19 -15.24
CA GLN A 101 -8.36 1.05 -14.46
C GLN A 101 -7.09 0.92 -13.61
N ILE A 102 -5.91 1.03 -14.21
CA ILE A 102 -4.64 0.82 -13.49
C ILE A 102 -4.41 1.88 -12.42
N TYR A 103 -4.91 3.11 -12.58
CA TYR A 103 -4.79 4.08 -11.50
C TYR A 103 -5.80 3.78 -10.39
N ASN A 104 -7.11 3.84 -10.70
CA ASN A 104 -8.16 3.68 -9.69
C ASN A 104 -8.16 2.31 -9.00
N ARG A 105 -7.91 1.21 -9.74
CA ARG A 105 -7.90 -0.15 -9.16
C ARG A 105 -6.85 -0.28 -8.07
N PHE A 106 -5.64 0.26 -8.30
CA PHE A 106 -4.57 0.15 -7.33
C PHE A 106 -4.77 1.12 -6.18
N VAL A 107 -5.21 2.36 -6.43
CA VAL A 107 -5.54 3.30 -5.35
C VAL A 107 -6.60 2.71 -4.41
N MET A 108 -7.71 2.21 -4.95
CA MET A 108 -8.80 1.64 -4.14
C MET A 108 -8.41 0.30 -3.52
N GLY A 109 -7.76 -0.59 -4.29
CA GLY A 109 -7.34 -1.89 -3.78
C GLY A 109 -6.38 -1.78 -2.59
N HIS A 110 -5.41 -0.88 -2.66
CA HIS A 110 -4.47 -0.66 -1.56
C HIS A 110 -5.10 0.12 -0.40
N TYR A 111 -6.05 1.03 -0.66
CA TYR A 111 -6.84 1.65 0.40
C TYR A 111 -7.60 0.61 1.24
N TYR A 112 -8.33 -0.30 0.59
CA TYR A 112 -9.05 -1.36 1.30
C TYR A 112 -8.09 -2.37 1.97
N GLY A 113 -6.98 -2.72 1.31
CA GLY A 113 -5.96 -3.58 1.90
C GLY A 113 -5.31 -2.97 3.14
N LEU A 114 -5.08 -1.65 3.17
CA LEU A 114 -4.65 -0.95 4.38
C LEU A 114 -5.70 -1.02 5.48
N ALA A 115 -6.96 -0.71 5.15
CA ALA A 115 -8.04 -0.73 6.14
C ALA A 115 -8.16 -2.11 6.80
N GLU A 116 -8.18 -3.18 6.00
CA GLU A 116 -8.23 -4.55 6.49
C GLU A 116 -7.04 -4.89 7.40
N ARG A 117 -5.81 -4.61 6.94
CA ARG A 117 -4.59 -4.90 7.72
C ARG A 117 -4.55 -4.10 9.01
N LEU A 118 -4.92 -2.82 9.00
CA LEU A 118 -4.94 -1.99 10.20
C LEU A 118 -6.05 -2.43 11.16
N GLN A 119 -7.18 -2.91 10.66
CA GLN A 119 -8.30 -3.37 11.47
C GLN A 119 -8.03 -4.72 12.14
N PHE A 120 -7.43 -5.68 11.42
CA PHE A 120 -7.32 -7.07 11.88
C PHE A 120 -5.88 -7.55 12.11
N GLY A 121 -4.88 -6.83 11.62
CA GLY A 121 -3.48 -7.26 11.65
C GLY A 121 -2.75 -6.97 12.96
N TYR A 122 -3.36 -6.24 13.90
CA TYR A 122 -2.75 -5.96 15.20
C TYR A 122 -3.03 -7.10 16.20
N THR A 123 -2.42 -8.27 15.94
CA THR A 123 -2.59 -9.50 16.72
C THR A 123 -1.47 -9.70 17.74
N GLN A 124 -1.66 -10.61 18.71
CA GLN A 124 -0.61 -10.97 19.68
C GLN A 124 0.66 -11.48 18.99
N GLU A 125 0.51 -12.34 17.97
CA GLU A 125 1.62 -12.83 17.15
C GLU A 125 2.41 -11.69 16.50
N THR A 126 1.71 -10.63 16.05
CA THR A 126 2.34 -9.46 15.45
C THR A 126 3.08 -8.62 16.49
N ILE A 127 2.52 -8.48 17.69
CA ILE A 127 3.15 -7.82 18.84
C ILE A 127 4.45 -8.55 19.20
N ASP A 128 4.39 -9.88 19.34
CA ASP A 128 5.53 -10.72 19.71
C ASP A 128 6.63 -10.67 18.65
N MET A 129 6.26 -10.70 17.37
CA MET A 129 7.20 -10.53 16.26
C MET A 129 7.91 -9.16 16.30
N ILE A 130 7.17 -8.07 16.55
CA ILE A 130 7.77 -6.72 16.62
C ILE A 130 8.70 -6.62 17.83
N ARG A 131 8.27 -7.15 18.99
CA ARG A 131 9.06 -7.18 20.22
C ARG A 131 10.35 -7.98 20.05
N SER A 132 10.26 -9.18 19.47
CA SER A 132 11.43 -10.03 19.20
C SER A 132 12.46 -9.34 18.28
N LYS A 133 12.00 -8.62 17.25
CA LYS A 133 12.90 -7.84 16.38
C LYS A 133 13.63 -6.72 17.12
N TRP A 134 13.01 -6.13 18.13
CA TRP A 134 13.66 -5.12 18.95
C TRP A 134 14.69 -5.75 19.87
N GLU A 135 14.32 -6.79 20.61
CA GLU A 135 15.22 -7.52 21.51
C GLU A 135 16.43 -8.12 20.77
N GLY A 136 16.23 -8.66 19.56
CA GLY A 136 17.31 -9.17 18.71
C GLY A 136 18.21 -8.08 18.12
N GLY A 137 17.71 -6.86 17.94
CA GLY A 137 18.48 -5.72 17.45
C GLY A 137 19.35 -5.02 18.51
N PHE A 138 19.15 -5.33 19.79
CA PHE A 138 19.99 -4.87 20.90
C PHE A 138 21.18 -5.80 21.20
N ASN A 139 21.18 -7.02 20.64
CA ASN A 139 22.18 -8.06 20.91
C ASN A 139 23.13 -8.33 19.72
N GLY A 140 23.22 -7.42 18.75
CA GLY A 140 24.15 -7.46 17.62
C GLY A 140 24.77 -6.10 17.37
#